data_AF-A0A7X2MV95-F1
#
_entry.id   AF-A0A7X2MV95-F1
#
_cell.length_a   1.000
_cell.length_b   1.000
_cell.length_c   1.000
_cell.angle_alpha   90.00
_cell.angle_beta   90.00
_cell.angle_gamma   90.00
#
_symmetry.space_group_name_H-M   'P 1'
#
loop_
_entity.id
_entity.type
_entity.pdbx_description
1 polymer ?
#
loop_
_entity_poly.entity_id
_entity_poly.type
_entity_poly.pdbx_seq_one_letter_code
_entity_poly.pdbx_strand_id
1 'polypeptide(L)'
;MKYTLFLLTFFAPQVIYASIDNSFELISAIYGVIASLIPIVAGIALIVFFWGLGRFVLYTGDDKGREEGKRIMFWGMIAIFTLFSIWGIIFYIGSNLGLVNSGGFGSGSGSGRDVSFESSYSGGGGGGASYTPGEED
;
A
#
# COMPACT_ATOMS: atom_id res chain seq x y z
N MET A 1 5.23 -32.62 2.53
CA MET A 1 6.60 -32.17 2.20
C MET A 1 6.76 -31.71 0.74
N LYS A 2 5.91 -32.14 -0.21
CA LYS A 2 5.99 -31.69 -1.62
C LYS A 2 5.72 -30.20 -1.85
N TYR A 3 4.87 -29.58 -1.05
CA TYR A 3 4.54 -28.15 -1.19
C TYR A 3 5.63 -27.22 -0.64
N THR A 4 6.47 -27.72 0.29
CA THR A 4 7.57 -26.95 0.87
C THR A 4 8.62 -26.60 -0.17
N LEU A 5 8.90 -27.52 -1.11
CA LEU A 5 9.83 -27.30 -2.21
C LEU A 5 9.29 -26.31 -3.25
N PHE A 6 8.00 -26.42 -3.59
CA PHE A 6 7.35 -25.55 -4.58
C PHE A 6 7.23 -24.10 -4.08
N LEU A 7 6.93 -23.94 -2.78
CA LEU A 7 6.89 -22.63 -2.13
C LEU A 7 8.29 -22.02 -2.07
N LEU A 8 9.32 -22.81 -1.71
CA LEU A 8 10.71 -22.36 -1.66
C LEU A 8 11.24 -21.93 -3.03
N THR A 9 10.98 -22.68 -4.11
CA THR A 9 11.46 -22.31 -5.46
C THR A 9 10.74 -21.08 -6.02
N PHE A 10 9.48 -20.87 -5.67
CA PHE A 10 8.74 -19.66 -6.08
C PHE A 10 9.19 -18.42 -5.29
N PHE A 11 9.57 -18.59 -4.03
CA PHE A 11 10.05 -17.50 -3.17
C PHE A 11 11.56 -17.26 -3.26
N ALA A 12 12.36 -18.26 -3.64
CA ALA A 12 13.82 -18.18 -3.65
C ALA A 12 14.35 -17.02 -4.51
N PRO A 13 13.84 -16.77 -5.73
CA PRO A 13 14.30 -15.65 -6.54
C PRO A 13 14.04 -14.31 -5.86
N GLN A 14 12.94 -14.18 -5.12
CA GLN A 14 12.58 -12.93 -4.44
C GLN A 14 13.57 -12.59 -3.31
N VAL A 15 14.18 -13.61 -2.68
CA VAL A 15 15.16 -13.43 -1.61
C VAL A 15 16.59 -13.29 -2.15
N ILE A 16 16.90 -13.93 -3.29
CA ILE A 16 18.24 -13.89 -3.92
C ILE A 16 18.61 -12.50 -4.45
N TYR A 17 17.64 -11.65 -4.80
CA TYR A 17 17.92 -10.27 -5.24
C TYR A 17 18.30 -9.32 -4.08
N ALA A 18 18.24 -9.76 -2.82
CA ALA A 18 18.81 -9.05 -1.69
C ALA A 18 20.15 -9.69 -1.34
N SER A 19 21.25 -9.04 -1.71
CA SER A 19 22.56 -9.34 -1.13
C SER A 19 22.49 -9.05 0.38
N ILE A 20 22.77 -10.06 1.21
CA ILE A 20 22.68 -9.97 2.67
C ILE A 20 24.11 -10.01 3.21
N ASP A 21 24.61 -8.87 3.64
CA ASP A 21 25.91 -8.74 4.30
C ASP A 21 25.76 -8.65 5.82
N ASN A 22 24.56 -8.30 6.34
CA ASN A 22 24.32 -8.06 7.77
C ASN A 22 22.97 -8.58 8.31
N SER A 23 22.88 -8.82 9.63
CA SER A 23 21.62 -9.21 10.31
C SER A 23 20.49 -8.19 10.15
N PHE A 24 20.83 -6.91 10.01
CA PHE A 24 19.87 -5.84 9.74
C PHE A 24 19.33 -5.89 8.30
N GLU A 25 20.12 -6.33 7.33
CA GLU A 25 19.64 -6.51 5.96
C GLU A 25 18.71 -7.70 5.83
N LEU A 26 18.95 -8.77 6.60
CA LEU A 26 18.01 -9.89 6.66
C LEU A 26 16.63 -9.44 7.15
N ILE A 27 16.57 -8.62 8.20
CA ILE A 27 15.30 -8.11 8.73
C ILE A 27 14.60 -7.19 7.71
N SER A 28 15.38 -6.37 6.99
CA SER A 28 14.86 -5.46 5.96
C SER A 28 14.33 -6.22 4.75
N ALA A 29 15.07 -7.23 4.28
CA ALA A 29 14.67 -8.10 3.18
C ALA A 29 13.38 -8.87 3.52
N ILE A 30 13.29 -9.42 4.73
CA ILE A 30 12.06 -10.09 5.21
C ILE A 30 10.90 -9.10 5.28
N TYR A 31 11.13 -7.90 5.81
CA TYR A 31 10.09 -6.86 5.86
C TYR A 31 9.59 -6.47 4.48
N GLY A 32 10.48 -6.30 3.50
CA GLY A 32 10.11 -5.98 2.11
C GLY A 32 9.26 -7.07 1.46
N VAL A 33 9.58 -8.34 1.73
CA VAL A 33 8.80 -9.49 1.24
C VAL A 33 7.41 -9.52 1.89
N ILE A 34 7.33 -9.34 3.22
CA ILE A 34 6.05 -9.30 3.94
C ILE A 34 5.19 -8.11 3.47
N ALA A 35 5.79 -6.94 3.30
CA ALA A 35 5.10 -5.73 2.85
C ALA A 35 4.49 -5.91 1.45
N SER A 36 5.14 -6.65 0.55
CA SER A 36 4.62 -6.98 -0.77
C SER A 36 3.52 -8.05 -0.73
N LEU A 37 3.53 -8.94 0.26
CA LEU A 37 2.51 -9.99 0.43
C LEU A 37 1.17 -9.46 0.93
N ILE A 38 1.17 -8.44 1.79
CA ILE A 38 -0.05 -7.86 2.37
C ILE A 38 -1.08 -7.44 1.30
N PRO A 39 -0.74 -6.64 0.27
CA PRO A 39 -1.71 -6.25 -0.77
C PRO A 39 -2.20 -7.43 -1.61
N ILE A 40 -1.37 -8.46 -1.82
CA ILE A 40 -1.76 -9.68 -2.55
C ILE A 40 -2.83 -10.45 -1.77
N VAL A 41 -2.59 -10.68 -0.47
CA VAL A 41 -3.54 -11.36 0.42
C VAL A 41 -4.83 -10.55 0.55
N ALA A 42 -4.74 -9.22 0.65
CA ALA A 42 -5.91 -8.34 0.67
C ALA A 42 -6.74 -8.46 -0.62
N GLY A 43 -6.10 -8.54 -1.80
CA GLY A 43 -6.78 -8.76 -3.08
C GLY A 43 -7.51 -10.10 -3.13
N ILE A 44 -6.88 -11.18 -2.67
CA ILE A 44 -7.50 -12.50 -2.59
C ILE A 44 -8.68 -12.49 -1.60
N ALA A 45 -8.52 -11.85 -0.45
CA ALA A 45 -9.57 -11.72 0.55
C ALA A 45 -10.80 -10.98 0.00
N LEU A 46 -10.61 -9.92 -0.78
CA LEU A 46 -11.70 -9.21 -1.47
C LEU A 46 -12.44 -10.13 -2.44
N ILE A 47 -11.72 -10.92 -3.25
CA ILE A 47 -12.33 -11.86 -4.20
C ILE A 47 -13.18 -12.90 -3.47
N VAL A 48 -12.65 -13.49 -2.39
CA VAL A 48 -13.38 -14.47 -1.57
C VAL A 48 -14.58 -13.85 -0.87
N PHE A 49 -14.46 -12.60 -0.40
CA PHE A 49 -15.56 -11.86 0.20
C PHE A 49 -16.71 -11.64 -0.79
N PHE A 50 -16.41 -11.14 -2.00
CA PHE A 50 -17.43 -10.94 -3.03
C PHE A 50 -18.06 -12.26 -3.48
N TRP A 51 -17.28 -13.33 -3.58
CA TRP A 51 -17.81 -14.68 -3.86
C TRP A 51 -18.80 -15.13 -2.77
N GLY A 52 -18.44 -14.94 -1.49
CA GLY A 52 -19.29 -15.26 -0.35
C GLY A 52 -20.58 -14.43 -0.32
N LEU A 53 -20.48 -13.14 -0.60
CA LEU A 53 -21.62 -12.23 -0.67
C LEU A 53 -22.58 -12.59 -1.82
N GLY A 54 -22.05 -12.86 -3.02
CA GLY A 54 -22.85 -13.27 -4.17
C GLY A 54 -23.60 -14.58 -3.90
N ARG A 55 -22.95 -15.56 -3.26
CA ARG A 55 -23.58 -16.82 -2.85
C ARG A 55 -24.71 -16.58 -1.84
N PHE A 56 -24.50 -15.72 -0.86
CA PHE A 56 -25.55 -15.40 0.11
C PHE A 56 -26.79 -14.77 -0.54
N VAL A 57 -26.59 -13.83 -1.48
CA VAL A 57 -27.70 -13.16 -2.17
C VAL A 57 -28.47 -14.12 -3.08
N LEU A 58 -27.78 -15.01 -3.79
CA LEU A 58 -28.37 -15.92 -4.78
C LEU A 58 -29.16 -17.08 -4.15
N TYR A 59 -28.81 -17.55 -2.95
CA TYR A 59 -29.46 -18.70 -2.29
C TYR A 59 -30.47 -18.28 -1.20
N THR A 60 -31.03 -17.07 -1.30
CA THR A 60 -31.99 -16.51 -0.34
C THR A 60 -33.33 -17.26 -0.24
N GLY A 61 -33.65 -18.13 -1.22
CA GLY A 61 -34.92 -18.86 -1.31
C GLY A 61 -34.94 -20.28 -0.72
N ASP A 62 -33.80 -20.80 -0.22
CA ASP A 62 -33.71 -22.14 0.40
C ASP A 62 -33.25 -22.03 1.86
N ASP A 63 -33.97 -22.68 2.78
CA ASP A 63 -33.73 -22.52 4.23
C ASP A 63 -32.31 -22.93 4.66
N LYS A 64 -31.73 -23.93 3.99
CA LYS A 64 -30.34 -24.39 4.25
C LYS A 64 -29.31 -23.44 3.67
N GLY A 65 -29.53 -22.97 2.44
CA GLY A 65 -28.68 -21.96 1.79
C GLY A 65 -28.65 -20.63 2.56
N ARG A 66 -29.76 -20.26 3.21
CA ARG A 66 -29.90 -19.03 3.99
C ARG A 66 -29.06 -19.05 5.27
N GLU A 67 -29.03 -20.16 5.99
CA GLU A 67 -28.26 -20.28 7.23
C GLU A 67 -26.75 -20.30 6.94
N GLU A 68 -26.35 -21.03 5.89
CA GLU A 68 -24.96 -21.10 5.45
C GLU A 68 -24.46 -19.76 4.90
N GLY A 69 -25.28 -19.07 4.10
CA GLY A 69 -24.92 -17.76 3.57
C GLY A 69 -24.87 -16.67 4.65
N LYS A 70 -25.71 -16.72 5.69
CA LYS A 70 -25.59 -15.82 6.87
C LYS A 70 -24.26 -16.02 7.59
N ARG A 71 -23.84 -17.28 7.77
CA ARG A 71 -22.55 -17.61 8.39
C ARG A 71 -21.39 -17.03 7.56
N ILE A 72 -21.43 -17.20 6.25
CA ILE A 72 -20.41 -16.65 5.33
C ILE A 72 -20.41 -15.11 5.35
N MET A 73 -21.59 -14.46 5.38
CA MET A 73 -21.70 -13.00 5.47
C MET A 73 -21.09 -12.46 6.78
N PHE A 74 -21.35 -13.14 7.90
CA PHE A 74 -20.81 -12.74 9.20
C PHE A 74 -19.28 -12.84 9.23
N TRP A 75 -18.73 -13.97 8.74
CA TRP A 75 -17.28 -14.15 8.59
C TRP A 75 -16.65 -13.16 7.62
N GLY A 76 -17.33 -12.83 6.52
CA GLY A 76 -16.88 -11.82 5.57
C GLY A 76 -16.83 -10.42 6.17
N MET A 77 -17.86 -10.02 6.92
CA MET A 77 -17.93 -8.72 7.59
C MET A 77 -16.78 -8.55 8.59
N ILE A 78 -16.48 -9.59 9.37
CA ILE A 78 -15.35 -9.60 10.30
C ILE A 78 -14.02 -9.45 9.55
N ALA A 79 -13.84 -10.17 8.44
CA ALA A 79 -12.61 -10.07 7.64
C ALA A 79 -12.36 -8.66 7.12
N ILE A 80 -13.37 -7.99 6.55
CA ILE A 80 -13.22 -6.61 6.05
C ILE A 80 -13.05 -5.62 7.19
N PHE A 81 -13.82 -5.76 8.27
CA PHE A 81 -13.69 -4.91 9.45
C PHE A 81 -12.27 -4.96 10.03
N THR A 82 -11.68 -6.14 10.17
CA THR A 82 -10.32 -6.30 10.67
C THR A 82 -9.29 -5.66 9.73
N LEU A 83 -9.45 -5.82 8.41
CA LEU A 83 -8.54 -5.23 7.42
C LEU A 83 -8.52 -3.69 7.52
N PHE A 84 -9.70 -3.06 7.57
CA PHE A 84 -9.83 -1.61 7.71
C PHE A 84 -9.45 -1.10 9.11
N SER A 85 -9.76 -1.86 10.16
CA SER A 85 -9.46 -1.49 11.54
C SER A 85 -7.95 -1.45 11.78
N ILE A 86 -7.23 -2.51 11.44
CA ILE A 86 -5.78 -2.57 11.62
C ILE A 86 -5.10 -1.43 10.86
N TRP A 87 -5.50 -1.21 9.61
CA TRP A 87 -4.85 -0.19 8.81
C TRP A 87 -5.24 1.24 9.17
N GLY A 88 -6.50 1.46 9.53
CA GLY A 88 -6.97 2.73 10.06
C GLY A 88 -6.21 3.13 11.33
N ILE A 89 -5.98 2.17 12.24
CA ILE A 89 -5.18 2.40 13.44
C ILE A 89 -3.71 2.66 13.10
N ILE A 90 -3.09 1.86 12.22
CA ILE A 90 -1.69 2.03 11.83
C ILE A 90 -1.47 3.41 11.19
N PHE A 91 -2.37 3.81 10.29
CA PHE A 91 -2.32 5.12 9.64
C PHE A 91 -2.56 6.25 10.64
N TYR A 92 -3.53 6.10 11.54
CA TYR A 92 -3.81 7.10 12.57
C TYR A 92 -2.62 7.31 13.50
N ILE A 93 -2.03 6.23 14.02
CA ILE A 93 -0.86 6.33 14.90
C ILE A 93 0.35 6.82 14.11
N GLY A 94 0.59 6.28 12.92
CA GLY A 94 1.74 6.65 12.09
C GLY A 94 1.72 8.10 11.61
N SER A 95 0.54 8.66 11.33
CA SER A 95 0.38 10.08 10.97
C SER A 95 0.61 11.00 12.17
N ASN A 96 0.09 10.63 13.35
CA ASN A 96 0.34 11.39 14.58
C ASN A 96 1.82 11.36 15.02
N LEU A 97 2.55 10.28 14.73
CA LEU A 97 3.97 10.16 15.03
C LEU A 97 4.88 10.73 13.91
N GLY A 98 4.32 11.26 12.83
CA GLY A 98 5.10 11.77 11.68
C GLY A 98 5.84 10.69 10.89
N LEU A 99 5.54 9.41 11.14
CA LEU A 99 6.21 8.25 10.52
C LEU A 99 5.59 7.88 9.17
N VAL A 100 4.36 8.33 8.91
CA VAL A 100 3.61 8.04 7.68
C VAL A 100 3.48 9.30 6.84
N ASN A 101 4.35 9.44 5.85
CA ASN A 101 4.15 10.35 4.71
C ASN A 101 3.23 9.64 3.71
N SER A 102 1.92 9.87 3.80
CA SER A 102 0.88 9.62 2.75
C SER A 102 1.13 8.53 1.68
N GLY A 103 1.68 7.37 2.06
CA GLY A 103 1.91 6.22 1.18
C GLY A 103 0.88 5.12 1.36
N GLY A 104 -0.32 5.50 1.81
CA GLY A 104 -1.30 4.56 2.28
C GLY A 104 -2.04 3.86 1.13
N PHE A 105 -2.00 2.52 1.10
CA PHE A 105 -2.79 1.61 0.24
C PHE A 105 -3.00 2.13 -1.19
N GLY A 106 -2.03 1.86 -2.06
CA GLY A 106 -2.14 2.16 -3.47
C GLY A 106 -1.10 3.13 -4.00
N SER A 107 -0.02 3.42 -3.24
CA SER A 107 1.19 3.95 -3.85
C SER A 107 1.86 2.82 -4.66
N GLY A 108 1.24 2.51 -5.80
CA GLY A 108 1.98 2.01 -6.94
C GLY A 108 3.10 3.00 -7.16
N SER A 109 4.33 2.49 -7.18
CA SER A 109 5.52 3.23 -7.56
C SER A 109 5.28 3.92 -8.92
N GLY A 110 4.75 5.13 -8.87
CA GLY A 110 4.66 6.06 -9.97
C GLY A 110 5.88 6.97 -9.83
N SER A 111 7.03 6.43 -10.22
CA SER A 111 8.21 7.23 -10.49
C SER A 111 7.86 8.34 -11.48
N GLY A 112 8.17 9.59 -11.09
CA GLY A 112 8.39 10.71 -12.00
C GLY A 112 7.15 11.31 -12.67
N ARG A 113 6.59 12.36 -12.06
CA ARG A 113 6.07 13.56 -12.76
C ARG A 113 6.14 14.76 -11.80
N ASP A 114 7.35 15.15 -11.46
CA ASP A 114 7.71 16.54 -11.27
C ASP A 114 7.27 17.33 -12.52
N VAL A 115 6.07 17.90 -12.47
CA VAL A 115 5.69 18.96 -13.40
C VAL A 115 6.40 20.20 -12.90
N SER A 116 7.62 20.40 -13.37
CA SER A 116 8.25 21.71 -13.40
C SER A 116 7.36 22.61 -14.24
N PHE A 117 6.45 23.32 -13.57
CA PHE A 117 5.81 24.49 -14.15
C PHE A 117 6.89 25.56 -14.24
N GLU A 118 7.65 25.50 -15.33
CA GLU A 118 8.44 26.61 -15.83
C GLU A 118 7.46 27.77 -15.99
N SER A 119 7.40 28.67 -15.02
CA SER A 119 6.70 29.93 -15.18
C SER A 119 7.52 30.77 -16.16
N SER A 120 7.33 30.49 -17.44
CA SER A 120 7.66 31.38 -18.53
C SER A 120 6.73 32.61 -18.43
N TYR A 121 6.99 33.49 -17.46
CA TYR A 121 6.64 34.89 -17.61
C TYR A 121 7.60 35.49 -18.63
N SER A 122 7.28 35.22 -19.88
CA SER A 122 7.73 35.96 -21.04
C SER A 122 7.09 37.35 -21.00
N GLY A 123 7.92 38.38 -20.90
CA GLY A 123 7.66 39.67 -21.55
C GLY A 123 7.54 40.87 -20.64
N GLY A 124 8.52 41.78 -20.75
CA GLY A 124 8.35 43.17 -20.30
C GLY A 124 9.66 43.83 -19.94
N GLY A 125 10.41 44.32 -20.93
CA GLY A 125 11.70 44.98 -20.73
C GLY A 125 11.62 46.31 -19.99
N GLY A 126 12.77 46.76 -19.49
CA GLY A 126 12.96 48.16 -19.12
C GLY A 126 13.98 48.41 -18.01
N GLY A 127 15.20 48.77 -18.41
CA GLY A 127 15.97 49.83 -17.75
C GLY A 127 16.71 49.46 -16.45
N GLY A 128 18.04 49.47 -16.54
CA GLY A 128 18.91 49.33 -15.37
C GLY A 128 18.85 50.52 -14.42
N ALA A 129 19.08 50.21 -13.15
CA ALA A 129 19.72 51.11 -12.18
C ALA A 129 20.26 50.23 -11.05
N SER A 130 21.56 49.94 -11.10
CA SER A 130 22.33 49.35 -10.01
C SER A 130 22.51 50.39 -8.92
N TYR A 131 21.83 50.21 -7.79
CA TYR A 131 22.10 50.97 -6.56
C TYR A 131 23.00 50.11 -5.66
N THR A 132 24.26 50.50 -5.56
CA THR A 132 25.20 50.11 -4.49
C THR A 132 25.02 51.08 -3.32
N PRO A 133 24.46 50.66 -2.17
CA PRO A 133 24.50 51.49 -0.96
C PRO A 133 25.95 51.54 -0.47
N GLY A 134 26.45 52.76 -0.28
CA GLY A 134 27.82 53.04 0.11
C GLY A 134 28.19 52.48 1.47
N GLU A 135 29.45 52.07 1.57
CA GLU A 135 30.23 52.11 2.81
C GLU A 135 30.25 53.56 3.30
N GLU A 136 29.75 53.79 4.52
CA GLU A 136 30.03 54.99 5.31
C GLU A 136 30.68 54.53 6.62
N ASP A 137 32.00 54.75 6.65
CA ASP A 137 32.92 55.11 7.73
C ASP A 137 32.53 54.88 9.20
#